data_AF-A0A951EW93-F1
#
_entry.id   AF-A0A951EW93-F1
#
_cell.length_a   1.000
_cell.length_b   1.000
_cell.length_c   1.000
_cell.angle_alpha   90.00
_cell.angle_beta   90.00
_cell.angle_gamma   90.00
#
_symmetry.space_group_name_H-M   'P 1'
#
loop_
_entity.id
_entity.type
_entity.pdbx_description
1 polymer ?
#
loop_
_entity_poly.entity_id
_entity_poly.type
_entity_poly.pdbx_seq_one_letter_code
_entity_poly.pdbx_strand_id
1 'polypeptide(L)'
;MKHVWILCACAASVWCQAPDQRIVPYQRGVPYGRILGAASEPGSWLTYSGDYLGHRYSALNQIDRTNVSRLKLAWMYQTNDLN
;
A
#
# COMPACT_ATOMS: atom_id res chain seq x y z
N MET A 1 -17.19 30.17 -42.29
CA MET A 1 -18.53 30.78 -42.20
C MET A 1 -19.39 29.82 -41.40
N LYS A 2 -19.51 30.09 -40.10
CA LYS A 2 -20.75 30.46 -39.41
C LYS A 2 -21.75 29.30 -39.26
N HIS A 3 -22.18 29.08 -38.01
CA HIS A 3 -23.43 28.39 -37.58
C HIS A 3 -23.34 26.84 -37.46
N VAL A 4 -23.89 26.14 -36.45
CA VAL A 4 -24.88 26.46 -35.40
C VAL A 4 -24.88 25.30 -34.37
N TRP A 5 -24.76 25.66 -33.09
CA TRP A 5 -25.38 25.16 -31.84
C TRP A 5 -25.58 23.67 -31.52
N ILE A 6 -24.87 23.28 -30.46
CA ILE A 6 -25.39 22.64 -29.24
C ILE A 6 -26.93 22.53 -29.22
N LEU A 7 -27.43 21.31 -29.39
CA LEU A 7 -28.72 20.91 -28.85
C LEU A 7 -28.49 19.91 -27.72
N CYS A 8 -28.85 20.40 -26.54
CA CYS A 8 -28.99 19.70 -25.30
C CYS A 8 -30.11 18.64 -25.46
N ALA A 9 -29.75 17.37 -25.38
CA ALA A 9 -30.69 16.31 -25.05
C ALA A 9 -30.18 15.63 -23.78
N CYS A 10 -30.67 16.13 -22.64
CA CYS A 10 -30.61 15.47 -21.35
C CYS A 10 -31.16 14.05 -21.48
N ALA A 11 -30.29 13.05 -21.50
CA ALA A 11 -30.61 11.67 -21.15
C ALA A 11 -29.46 11.15 -20.28
N ALA A 12 -29.68 11.28 -18.97
CA ALA A 12 -29.00 10.61 -17.87
C ALA A 12 -27.56 10.09 -18.13
N SER A 13 -26.58 10.90 -17.73
CA SER A 13 -25.63 10.49 -16.67
C SER A 13 -25.00 9.08 -16.76
N VAL A 14 -24.45 8.66 -17.91
CA VAL A 14 -23.50 7.49 -17.95
C VAL A 14 -22.04 7.96 -17.82
N TRP A 15 -21.84 9.03 -17.04
CA TRP A 15 -20.54 9.43 -16.48
C TRP A 15 -20.71 9.60 -14.97
N CYS A 16 -21.02 8.50 -14.28
CA CYS A 16 -20.66 8.32 -12.87
C CYS A 16 -20.77 6.84 -12.47
N GLN A 17 -20.07 5.94 -13.16
CA GLN A 17 -19.70 4.66 -12.53
C GLN A 17 -18.34 4.87 -11.85
N ALA A 18 -18.35 5.50 -10.68
CA ALA A 18 -17.34 5.14 -9.68
C ALA A 18 -17.65 3.68 -9.31
N PRO A 19 -16.70 2.73 -9.40
CA PRO A 19 -16.92 1.44 -8.77
C PRO A 19 -17.16 1.71 -7.28
N ASP A 20 -18.38 1.37 -6.91
CA ASP A 20 -18.95 1.30 -5.58
C ASP A 20 -17.98 0.67 -4.59
N GLN A 21 -18.14 1.13 -3.35
CA GLN A 21 -17.42 0.84 -2.13
C GLN A 21 -16.72 -0.52 -2.15
N ARG A 22 -15.38 -0.52 -2.26
CA ARG A 22 -14.61 -1.67 -1.79
C ARG A 22 -14.94 -1.81 -0.31
N ILE A 23 -15.74 -2.81 0.02
CA ILE A 23 -15.74 -3.39 1.36
C ILE A 23 -14.30 -3.84 1.57
N VAL A 24 -13.47 -2.97 2.15
CA VAL A 24 -12.29 -3.44 2.85
C VAL A 24 -12.90 -4.18 4.03
N PRO A 25 -12.85 -5.53 4.08
CA PRO A 25 -13.17 -6.17 5.34
C PRO A 25 -12.24 -5.49 6.34
N TYR A 26 -12.81 -4.82 7.34
CA TYR A 26 -12.06 -4.32 8.49
C TYR A 26 -11.10 -5.45 8.83
N GLN A 27 -9.81 -5.23 8.59
CA GLN A 27 -8.81 -6.28 8.76
C GLN A 27 -8.87 -6.58 10.25
N ARG A 28 -9.64 -7.61 10.60
CA ARG A 28 -9.57 -8.26 11.89
C ARG A 28 -8.07 -8.42 12.12
N GLY A 29 -7.56 -7.81 13.18
CA GLY A 29 -6.11 -7.62 13.38
C GLY A 29 -5.31 -8.88 13.07
N VAL A 30 -4.02 -8.73 12.78
CA VAL A 30 -3.13 -9.82 12.33
C VAL A 30 -3.40 -11.11 13.15
N PRO A 31 -3.96 -12.17 12.53
CA PRO A 31 -4.39 -13.35 13.29
C PRO A 31 -3.18 -14.07 13.86
N TYR A 32 -3.32 -14.69 15.02
CA TYR A 32 -2.22 -15.36 15.72
C TYR A 32 -1.44 -16.34 14.83
N GLY A 33 -2.13 -17.16 14.05
CA GLY A 33 -1.51 -18.12 13.13
C GLY A 33 -0.62 -17.47 12.06
N ARG A 34 -0.94 -16.24 11.62
CA ARG A 34 -0.10 -15.48 10.68
C ARG A 34 1.17 -14.98 11.35
N ILE A 35 1.09 -14.55 12.61
CA ILE A 35 2.27 -14.15 13.39
C ILE A 35 3.17 -15.36 13.65
N LEU A 36 2.59 -16.54 13.92
CA LEU A 36 3.31 -17.80 14.07
C LEU A 36 4.10 -18.16 12.80
N GLY A 37 3.50 -17.89 11.63
CA GLY A 37 4.12 -18.09 10.32
C GLY A 37 4.86 -16.89 9.74
N ALA A 38 5.20 -15.86 10.53
CA ALA A 38 5.75 -14.60 10.02
C ALA A 38 7.01 -14.78 9.16
N ALA A 39 7.85 -15.79 9.45
CA ALA A 39 9.04 -16.11 8.67
C ALA A 39 8.75 -16.51 7.21
N SER A 40 7.55 -17.01 6.91
CA SER A 40 7.11 -17.34 5.55
C SER A 40 6.67 -16.12 4.74
N GLU A 41 6.54 -14.94 5.36
CA GLU A 41 6.14 -13.69 4.72
C GLU A 41 7.25 -12.62 4.84
N PRO A 42 8.40 -12.78 4.15
CA PRO A 42 9.59 -11.94 4.36
C PRO A 42 9.40 -10.45 4.01
N GLY A 43 8.31 -10.10 3.32
CA GLY A 43 7.91 -8.72 3.01
C GLY A 43 7.08 -8.03 4.10
N SER A 44 6.63 -8.74 5.13
CA SER A 44 5.82 -8.20 6.22
C SER A 44 6.62 -8.17 7.53
N TRP A 45 6.55 -7.06 8.27
CA TRP A 45 7.15 -6.94 9.60
C TRP A 45 6.05 -6.96 10.67
N LEU A 46 5.67 -8.16 11.11
CA LEU A 46 4.47 -8.38 11.96
C LEU A 46 4.74 -8.35 13.47
N THR A 47 5.97 -8.65 13.89
CA THR A 47 6.42 -8.56 15.28
C THR A 47 7.48 -7.48 15.42
N TYR A 48 7.81 -7.09 16.66
CA TYR A 48 8.89 -6.13 16.90
C TYR A 48 10.24 -6.55 16.29
N SER A 49 10.51 -7.85 16.15
CA SER A 49 11.81 -8.39 15.71
C SER A 49 11.73 -9.27 14.46
N GLY A 50 10.69 -9.09 13.64
CA GLY A 50 10.45 -9.86 12.41
C GLY A 50 9.58 -11.09 12.64
N ASP A 51 10.09 -12.08 13.38
CA ASP A 51 9.41 -13.32 13.75
C ASP A 51 9.47 -13.56 15.28
N TYR A 52 9.03 -14.74 15.75
CA TYR A 52 9.12 -15.13 17.16
C TYR A 52 10.52 -15.55 17.61
N LEU A 53 11.42 -15.87 16.69
CA LEU A 53 12.83 -16.17 17.01
C LEU A 53 13.62 -14.88 17.28
N GLY A 54 13.15 -13.75 16.73
CA GLY A 54 13.63 -12.41 17.05
C GLY A 54 14.99 -12.08 16.44
N HIS A 55 15.39 -12.80 15.40
CA HIS A 55 16.70 -12.65 14.75
C HIS A 55 16.88 -11.33 13.99
N ARG A 56 15.80 -10.57 13.75
CA ARG A 56 15.80 -9.36 12.90
C ARG A 56 16.37 -9.61 11.49
N TYR A 57 16.19 -10.83 11.00
CA TYR A 57 16.67 -11.27 9.68
C TYR A 57 15.52 -11.23 8.66
N SER A 58 15.80 -10.72 7.45
CA SER A 58 14.89 -10.77 6.31
C SER A 58 15.51 -11.57 5.17
N ALA A 59 14.73 -12.46 4.58
CA ALA A 59 15.15 -13.26 3.41
C ALA A 59 15.06 -12.49 2.08
N LEU A 60 14.61 -11.22 2.09
CA LEU A 60 14.55 -10.39 0.89
C LEU A 60 15.97 -10.09 0.37
N ASN A 61 16.18 -10.26 -0.93
CA ASN A 61 17.48 -10.07 -1.59
C ASN A 61 17.45 -9.02 -2.71
N GLN A 62 16.37 -8.24 -2.83
CA GLN A 62 16.26 -7.19 -3.84
C GLN A 62 17.38 -6.14 -3.69
N ILE A 63 17.77 -5.87 -2.44
CA ILE A 63 18.90 -5.02 -2.10
C ILE A 63 20.04 -5.94 -1.66
N ASP A 64 21.20 -5.81 -2.30
CA ASP A 64 22.37 -6.64 -2.06
C ASP A 64 23.67 -5.81 -2.09
N ARG A 65 24.80 -6.47 -1.82
CA ARG A 65 26.13 -5.83 -1.74
C ARG A 65 26.56 -5.16 -3.05
N THR A 66 26.02 -5.58 -4.18
CA THR A 66 26.35 -5.04 -5.51
C THR A 66 25.53 -3.79 -5.84
N ASN A 67 24.35 -3.64 -5.25
CA ASN A 67 23.41 -2.59 -5.62
C ASN A 67 23.08 -1.56 -4.52
N VAL A 68 23.49 -1.82 -3.27
CA VAL A 68 23.21 -0.94 -2.12
C VAL A 68 23.67 0.50 -2.34
N SER A 69 24.73 0.72 -3.13
CA SER A 69 25.24 2.05 -3.49
C SER A 69 24.27 2.89 -4.33
N ARG A 70 23.25 2.26 -4.93
CA ARG A 70 22.25 2.93 -5.79
C ARG A 70 21.01 3.38 -5.02
N LEU A 71 20.92 3.08 -3.72
CA LEU A 71 19.75 3.44 -2.90
C LEU A 71 19.59 4.95 -2.81
N LYS A 72 18.35 5.40 -2.94
CA LYS A 72 17.94 6.80 -2.82
C LYS A 72 16.70 6.89 -1.95
N LEU A 73 16.49 8.05 -1.33
CA LEU A 73 15.30 8.34 -0.55
C LEU A 73 14.04 8.17 -1.42
N ALA A 74 13.11 7.33 -0.97
CA ALA A 74 11.83 7.14 -1.66
C ALA A 74 10.77 8.15 -1.18
N TRP A 75 10.71 8.39 0.13
CA TRP A 75 9.77 9.31 0.78
C TRP A 75 10.28 9.67 2.19
N MET A 76 9.74 10.73 2.77
CA MET A 76 10.03 11.16 4.14
C MET A 76 8.73 11.58 4.82
N TYR A 77 8.60 11.29 6.12
CA TYR A 77 7.46 11.67 6.94
C TYR A 77 7.93 12.42 8.18
N GLN A 78 7.42 13.64 8.39
CA GLN A 78 7.72 14.44 9.57
C GLN A 78 6.68 14.13 10.66
N THR A 79 7.12 13.46 11.72
CA THR A 79 6.33 13.30 12.94
C THR A 79 6.36 14.65 13.66
N ASN A 80 5.28 15.41 13.58
CA ASN A 80 5.20 16.76 14.17
C ASN A 80 5.22 16.68 15.71
N ASP A 81 6.40 16.47 16.27
CA ASP A 81 6.63 16.36 17.71
C ASP A 81 6.53 17.75 18.34
N LEU A 82 5.59 17.90 19.26
CA LEU A 82 5.28 19.14 19.95
C LEU A 82 5.81 19.00 21.37
N ASN A 83 7.05 19.45 21.58
CA ASN A 83 7.58 19.68 22.93
C ASN A 83 7.19 21.08 23.41
#